data_AF-A0A2A4F085-F1
#
_entry.id   AF-A0A2A4F085-F1
#
_cell.length_a   1.000
_cell.length_b   1.000
_cell.length_c   1.000
_cell.angle_alpha   90.00
_cell.angle_beta   90.00
_cell.angle_gamma   90.00
#
_symmetry.space_group_name_H-M   'P 1'
#
loop_
_entity.id
_entity.type
_entity.pdbx_description
1 polymer ?
#
loop_
_entity_poly.entity_id
_entity_poly.type
_entity_poly.pdbx_seq_one_letter_code
_entity_poly.pdbx_strand_id
1 'polypeptide(L)'
;MPQAMCDKHGSQPAELVTRNALDVIRGRVADHSISIHPVILVYEELEYSGFATNVDLIMLQRVSSVRNSVRLFRFEKEDAMLDALGLFTAICARCLAEAF
;
A
#
# COMPACT_ATOMS: atom_id res chain seq x y z
N MET A 1 13.69 -10.43 1.00
CA MET A 1 12.30 -9.93 1.13
C MET A 1 11.77 -10.31 2.51
N PRO A 2 11.17 -9.37 3.26
CA PRO A 2 10.56 -9.66 4.56
C PRO A 2 9.50 -10.76 4.44
N GLN A 3 9.34 -11.54 5.50
CA GLN A 3 8.37 -12.64 5.58
C GLN A 3 7.21 -12.23 6.50
N ALA A 4 5.99 -12.62 6.13
CA ALA A 4 4.79 -12.52 6.94
C ALA A 4 4.36 -13.91 7.38
N MET A 5 4.10 -14.07 8.68
CA MET A 5 3.41 -15.24 9.21
C MET A 5 1.91 -15.04 9.02
N CYS A 6 1.31 -15.79 8.10
CA CYS A 6 -0.11 -15.73 7.81
C CYS A 6 -0.84 -16.96 8.34
N ASP A 7 -1.96 -16.75 9.04
CA ASP A 7 -2.79 -17.84 9.56
C ASP A 7 -3.37 -18.74 8.45
N LYS A 8 -3.60 -18.19 7.24
CA LYS A 8 -4.16 -18.92 6.09
C LYS A 8 -3.12 -19.65 5.24
N HIS A 9 -1.92 -19.07 5.09
CA HIS A 9 -0.93 -19.53 4.10
C HIS A 9 0.46 -19.86 4.69
N GLY A 10 0.63 -19.76 6.00
CA GLY A 10 1.92 -19.96 6.67
C GLY A 10 2.92 -18.82 6.41
N SER A 11 4.21 -19.14 6.42
CA SER A 11 5.27 -18.18 6.08
C SER A 11 5.24 -17.86 4.59
N GLN A 12 5.04 -16.58 4.26
CA GLN A 12 4.98 -16.09 2.88
C GLN A 12 5.76 -14.77 2.76
N PRO A 13 6.20 -14.37 1.55
CA PRO A 13 6.68 -13.01 1.32
C PRO A 13 5.66 -11.97 1.80
N ALA A 14 6.13 -10.91 2.43
CA ALA A 14 5.30 -9.80 2.88
C ALA A 14 5.23 -8.71 1.81
N GLU A 15 4.03 -8.19 1.60
CA GLU A 15 3.74 -7.03 0.75
C GLU A 15 3.23 -5.88 1.60
N LEU A 16 3.63 -4.65 1.24
CA LEU A 16 3.11 -3.44 1.88
C LEU A 16 1.74 -3.10 1.30
N VAL A 17 0.76 -2.95 2.18
CA VAL A 17 -0.60 -2.54 1.82
C VAL A 17 -1.08 -1.44 2.77
N THR A 18 -1.90 -0.51 2.31
CA THR A 18 -2.59 0.41 3.23
C THR A 18 -3.55 -0.34 4.15
N ARG A 19 -3.88 0.23 5.31
CA ARG A 19 -4.89 -0.37 6.22
C ARG A 19 -6.24 -0.61 5.54
N ASN A 20 -6.69 0.34 4.71
CA ASN A 20 -7.94 0.18 3.95
C ASN A 20 -7.84 -0.99 2.95
N ALA A 21 -6.72 -1.14 2.26
CA ALA A 21 -6.50 -2.28 1.37
C ALA A 21 -6.50 -3.61 2.16
N LEU A 22 -5.88 -3.63 3.34
CA LEU A 22 -5.91 -4.80 4.23
C LEU A 22 -7.35 -5.19 4.62
N ASP A 23 -8.19 -4.21 4.97
CA ASP A 23 -9.57 -4.48 5.34
C ASP A 23 -10.40 -4.98 4.15
N VAL A 24 -10.16 -4.49 2.94
CA VAL A 24 -10.74 -5.04 1.69
C VAL A 24 -10.30 -6.49 1.48
N ILE A 25 -8.99 -6.79 1.55
CA ILE A 25 -8.45 -8.15 1.35
C ILE A 25 -9.02 -9.13 2.38
N ARG A 26 -9.24 -8.67 3.62
CA ARG A 26 -9.84 -9.48 4.68
C ARG A 26 -11.36 -9.59 4.60
N GLY A 27 -11.99 -9.01 3.58
CA GLY A 27 -13.45 -9.03 3.40
C GLY A 27 -14.20 -8.26 4.49
N ARG A 28 -13.54 -7.30 5.15
CA ARG A 28 -14.15 -6.45 6.19
C ARG A 28 -14.89 -5.26 5.62
N VAL A 29 -14.72 -5.00 4.32
CA VAL A 29 -15.42 -3.96 3.58
C VAL A 29 -16.25 -4.62 2.49
N ALA A 30 -17.55 -4.34 2.45
CA ALA A 30 -18.49 -4.89 1.47
C ALA A 30 -18.64 -4.01 0.21
N ASP A 31 -17.95 -2.87 0.16
CA ASP A 31 -18.01 -1.95 -0.97
C ASP A 31 -17.15 -2.46 -2.14
N HIS A 32 -17.82 -3.04 -3.14
CA HIS A 32 -17.22 -3.55 -4.37
C HIS A 32 -16.68 -2.46 -5.31
N SER A 33 -16.91 -1.17 -5.03
CA SER A 33 -16.33 -0.07 -5.79
C SER A 33 -14.87 0.22 -5.38
N ILE A 34 -14.44 -0.30 -4.24
CA ILE A 34 -13.07 -0.14 -3.76
C ILE A 34 -12.18 -1.14 -4.50
N SER A 35 -11.16 -0.60 -5.18
CA SER A 35 -10.16 -1.40 -5.91
C SER A 35 -8.77 -1.15 -5.36
N ILE A 36 -7.96 -2.21 -5.38
CA ILE A 36 -6.58 -2.20 -4.90
C ILE A 36 -5.65 -1.91 -6.09
N HIS A 37 -4.65 -1.07 -5.88
CA HIS A 37 -3.76 -0.61 -6.92
C HIS A 37 -2.30 -0.63 -6.45
N PRO A 38 -1.35 -1.07 -7.29
CA PRO A 38 0.08 -0.94 -6.99
C PRO A 38 0.47 0.54 -6.97
N VAL A 39 1.30 0.91 -6.00
CA VAL A 39 1.84 2.26 -5.82
C VAL A 39 3.34 2.20 -5.54
N ILE A 40 4.03 3.29 -5.89
CA ILE A 40 5.45 3.46 -5.56
C ILE A 40 5.59 4.79 -4.81
N LEU A 41 6.13 4.74 -3.59
CA LEU A 41 6.51 5.93 -2.83
C LEU A 41 8.00 6.18 -3.05
N VAL A 42 8.36 7.44 -3.35
CA VAL A 42 9.74 7.81 -3.69
C VAL A 42 10.19 8.97 -2.81
N TYR A 43 11.35 8.83 -2.19
CA TYR A 43 12.05 9.91 -1.48
C TYR A 43 13.53 9.83 -1.84
N GLU A 44 14.08 10.94 -2.34
CA GLU A 44 15.41 10.97 -2.94
C GLU A 44 15.60 9.88 -4.02
N GLU A 45 16.44 8.88 -3.75
CA GLU A 45 16.72 7.71 -4.59
C GLU A 45 16.07 6.42 -4.07
N LEU A 46 15.34 6.49 -2.94
CA LEU A 46 14.68 5.35 -2.32
C LEU A 46 13.27 5.14 -2.89
N GLU A 47 12.96 3.90 -3.23
CA GLU A 47 11.66 3.47 -3.74
C GLU A 47 11.02 2.42 -2.82
N TYR A 48 9.74 2.62 -2.49
CA TYR A 48 8.95 1.71 -1.69
C TYR A 48 7.68 1.32 -2.45
N SER A 49 7.65 0.07 -2.89
CA SER A 49 6.49 -0.51 -3.57
C SER A 49 5.45 -0.99 -2.54
N GLY A 50 4.17 -0.80 -2.87
CA GLY A 50 3.07 -1.31 -2.08
C GLY A 50 1.75 -1.25 -2.82
N PHE A 51 0.67 -1.45 -2.10
CA PHE A 51 -0.68 -1.43 -2.65
C PHE A 51 -1.61 -0.56 -1.82
N ALA A 52 -2.45 0.21 -2.49
CA ALA A 52 -3.35 1.17 -1.87
C ALA A 52 -4.72 1.10 -2.54
N THR A 53 -5.78 1.47 -1.81
CA THR A 53 -7.11 1.61 -2.41
C THR A 53 -7.22 2.91 -3.21
N ASN A 54 -8.20 3.00 -4.10
CA ASN A 54 -8.55 4.26 -4.77
C ASN A 54 -8.82 5.43 -3.80
N VAL A 55 -9.33 5.17 -2.58
CA VAL A 55 -9.51 6.19 -1.53
C VAL A 55 -8.16 6.64 -0.96
N ASP A 56 -7.26 5.69 -0.69
CA ASP A 56 -5.92 6.00 -0.19
C ASP A 56 -5.08 6.78 -1.21
N LEU A 57 -5.29 6.55 -2.51
CA LEU A 57 -4.62 7.34 -3.55
C LEU A 57 -4.89 8.84 -3.39
N ILE A 58 -6.10 9.23 -3.00
CA ILE A 58 -6.45 10.65 -2.75
C ILE A 58 -5.66 11.19 -1.56
N MET A 59 -5.48 10.39 -0.51
CA MET A 59 -4.69 10.78 0.66
C MET A 59 -3.20 10.90 0.32
N LEU A 60 -2.64 9.91 -0.38
CA LEU A 60 -1.25 9.92 -0.84
C LEU A 60 -0.97 11.11 -1.78
N GLN A 61 -1.91 11.47 -2.65
CA GLN A 61 -1.80 12.66 -3.51
C GLN A 61 -1.69 13.95 -2.70
N ARG A 62 -2.37 14.08 -1.56
CA ARG A 62 -2.35 15.30 -0.74
C ARG A 62 -1.01 15.53 -0.05
N VAL A 63 -0.29 14.46 0.26
CA VAL A 63 0.99 14.51 1.01
C VAL A 63 2.21 14.41 0.10
N SER A 64 2.05 13.99 -1.16
CA SER A 64 3.13 13.96 -2.14
C SER A 64 3.40 15.33 -2.77
N SER A 65 4.67 15.64 -3.02
CA SER A 65 5.11 16.90 -3.64
C SER A 65 4.88 16.94 -5.16
N VAL A 66 4.93 15.80 -5.85
CA VAL A 66 4.85 15.74 -7.32
C VAL A 66 3.95 14.61 -7.81
N ARG A 67 3.02 14.95 -8.70
CA ARG A 67 2.14 14.02 -9.41
C ARG A 67 2.88 13.40 -10.60
N ASN A 68 3.69 12.37 -10.35
CA ASN A 68 4.40 11.65 -11.39
C ASN A 68 3.63 10.38 -11.74
N SER A 69 2.99 10.33 -12.91
CA SER A 69 2.16 9.18 -13.36
C SER A 69 1.02 8.82 -12.38
N VAL A 70 0.18 7.85 -12.75
CA VAL A 70 -1.08 7.59 -12.03
C VAL A 70 -0.85 7.08 -10.59
N ARG A 71 0.34 6.54 -10.26
CA ARG A 71 0.56 5.81 -9.00
C ARG A 71 1.99 5.90 -8.42
N LEU A 72 2.78 6.87 -8.84
CA LEU A 72 4.08 7.16 -8.23
C LEU A 72 3.99 8.48 -7.44
N PHE A 73 4.35 8.40 -6.16
CA PHE A 73 4.22 9.49 -5.20
C PHE A 73 5.61 9.91 -4.73
N ARG A 74 6.07 11.07 -5.18
CA ARG A 74 7.37 11.62 -4.77
C ARG A 74 7.21 12.58 -3.60
N PHE A 75 8.05 12.40 -2.58
CA PHE A 75 8.11 13.21 -1.38
C PHE A 75 9.43 13.98 -1.36
N GLU A 76 9.38 15.26 -0.97
CA GLU A 76 10.58 16.09 -0.77
C GLU A 76 11.03 16.17 0.69
N LYS A 77 10.15 15.80 1.63
CA LYS A 77 10.41 15.81 3.06
C LYS A 77 10.30 14.39 3.61
N GLU A 78 11.30 13.99 4.39
CA GLU A 78 11.33 12.69 5.06
C GLU A 78 10.09 12.49 5.95
N ASP A 79 9.73 13.49 6.76
CA ASP A 79 8.55 13.42 7.65
C ASP A 79 7.26 13.11 6.88
N ALA A 80 7.06 13.77 5.73
CA ALA A 80 5.87 13.53 4.90
C ALA A 80 5.86 12.11 4.30
N MET A 81 7.05 11.56 4.00
CA MET A 81 7.19 10.18 3.56
C MET A 81 6.89 9.20 4.71
N LEU A 82 7.41 9.45 5.91
CA LEU A 82 7.18 8.62 7.08
C LEU A 82 5.69 8.61 7.48
N ASP A 83 5.03 9.77 7.40
CA ASP A 83 3.58 9.87 7.60
C ASP A 83 2.81 9.02 6.58
N ALA A 84 3.21 9.07 5.30
CA ALA A 84 2.61 8.24 4.25
C ALA A 84 2.86 6.73 4.49
N LEU A 85 4.08 6.35 4.87
CA LEU A 85 4.43 4.96 5.23
C LEU A 85 3.66 4.48 6.47
N GLY A 86 3.31 5.37 7.40
CA GLY A 86 2.47 5.06 8.56
C GLY A 86 1.05 4.59 8.21
N LEU A 87 0.60 4.82 6.97
CA LEU A 87 -0.66 4.27 6.45
C LEU A 87 -0.55 2.80 6.04
N PHE A 88 0.68 2.33 5.80
CA PHE A 88 0.97 0.98 5.33
C PHE A 88 1.16 0.00 6.49
N THR A 89 0.88 -1.26 6.19
CA THR A 89 1.08 -2.43 7.01
C THR A 89 1.50 -3.58 6.11
N ALA A 90 1.96 -4.68 6.69
CA ALA A 90 2.31 -5.88 5.94
C ALA A 90 1.12 -6.84 5.82
N ILE A 91 1.03 -7.52 4.67
CA ILE A 91 0.19 -8.71 4.47
C ILE A 91 1.01 -9.77 3.73
N CYS A 92 0.62 -11.04 3.82
CA CYS A 92 1.23 -12.05 2.95
C CYS A 92 0.84 -11.81 1.48
N ALA A 93 1.81 -12.00 0.58
CA ALA A 93 1.64 -11.86 -0.86
C ALA A 93 0.50 -12.74 -1.41
N ARG A 94 0.25 -13.90 -0.79
CA ARG A 94 -0.79 -14.83 -1.24
C ARG A 94 -2.21 -14.35 -0.90
N CYS A 95 -2.45 -13.73 0.27
CA CYS A 95 -3.74 -13.08 0.53
C CYS A 95 -3.98 -11.91 -0.42
N LEU A 96 -2.93 -11.14 -0.73
CA LEU A 96 -3.05 -10.05 -1.69
C LEU A 96 -3.39 -10.57 -3.10
N ALA A 97 -2.72 -11.63 -3.56
CA ALA A 97 -2.98 -12.22 -4.87
C ALA A 97 -4.40 -12.80 -5.02
N GLU A 98 -5.01 -13.26 -3.93
CA GLU A 98 -6.40 -13.74 -3.92
C GLU A 98 -7.45 -12.61 -3.96
N ALA A 99 -7.03 -11.35 -3.80
CA ALA A 99 -7.90 -10.17 -3.80
C ALA A 99 -7.98 -9.45 -5.15
N PHE A 100 -7.25 -9.92 -6.16
CA PHE A 100 -7.30 -9.48 -7.56
C PHE A 100 -8.10 -10.47 -8.41
#